data_AF-A0A249PP49-F1
#
_entry.id   AF-A0A249PP49-F1
#
_cell.length_a   1.000
_cell.length_b   1.000
_cell.length_c   1.000
_cell.angle_alpha   90.00
_cell.angle_beta   90.00
_cell.angle_gamma   90.00
#
_symmetry.space_group_name_H-M   'P 1'
#
loop_
_entity.id
_entity.type
_entity.pdbx_description
1 polymer ?
#
loop_
_entity_poly.entity_id
_entity_poly.type
_entity_poly.pdbx_seq_one_letter_code
_entity_poly.pdbx_strand_id
1 'polypeptide(L)'
;MASRPDALLLAATDANPQGELFAERLRALAVETGCDWSRLRPPEEDWNETLKIREKEKRERKEDGVPHSHRPRQGKLRPAEPALDPAGRDAGGPEGVMKD
;
A
#
# COMPACT_ATOMS: atom_id res chain seq x y z
N MET A 1 -31.66 -2.77 20.83
CA MET A 1 -30.53 -3.42 20.14
C MET A 1 -31.02 -4.75 19.62
N ALA A 2 -30.77 -5.10 18.36
CA ALA A 2 -31.15 -6.42 17.83
C ALA A 2 -30.43 -7.49 18.65
N SER A 3 -31.19 -8.41 19.26
CA SER A 3 -30.63 -9.50 20.08
C SER A 3 -29.77 -10.38 19.17
N ARG A 4 -28.44 -10.30 19.34
CA ARG A 4 -27.47 -11.20 18.73
C ARG A 4 -26.94 -12.06 19.87
N PRO A 5 -27.51 -13.27 20.08
CA PRO A 5 -27.19 -14.09 21.25
C PRO A 5 -25.71 -14.47 21.36
N ASP A 6 -24.95 -14.37 20.26
CA ASP A 6 -23.52 -14.70 20.20
C ASP A 6 -22.63 -13.47 19.93
N ALA A 7 -23.05 -12.28 20.36
CA ALA A 7 -22.24 -11.08 20.17
C ALA A 7 -21.06 -11.06 21.17
N LEU A 8 -19.85 -10.92 20.63
CA LEU A 8 -18.62 -10.69 21.40
C LEU A 8 -18.24 -9.20 21.31
N LEU A 9 -18.14 -8.54 22.46
CA LEU A 9 -17.63 -7.18 22.56
C LEU A 9 -16.10 -7.23 22.74
N LEU A 10 -15.36 -6.57 21.84
CA LEU A 10 -13.89 -6.49 21.86
C LEU A 10 -13.42 -5.08 22.25
N ALA A 11 -12.74 -4.91 23.39
CA ALA A 11 -11.95 -3.71 23.65
C ALA A 11 -10.64 -3.79 22.89
N ALA A 12 -10.50 -3.03 21.81
CA ALA A 12 -9.18 -2.63 21.33
C ALA A 12 -8.79 -1.31 22.02
N THR A 13 -8.39 -1.36 23.29
CA THR A 13 -7.95 -0.17 24.04
C THR A 13 -6.43 -0.12 24.12
N ASP A 14 -5.90 1.09 24.34
CA ASP A 14 -4.47 1.30 24.51
C ASP A 14 -3.91 0.53 25.71
N ALA A 15 -2.60 0.28 25.70
CA ALA A 15 -1.87 -0.42 26.75
C ALA A 15 -1.35 0.56 27.83
N ASN A 16 -2.16 1.57 28.16
CA ASN A 16 -1.86 2.60 29.16
C ASN A 16 -2.99 2.68 30.22
N PRO A 17 -2.80 3.41 31.33
CA PRO A 17 -3.80 3.49 32.40
C PRO A 17 -5.19 3.97 31.95
N GLN A 18 -5.24 4.83 30.93
CA GLN A 18 -6.51 5.26 30.35
C GLN A 18 -7.20 4.08 29.64
N GLY A 19 -6.45 3.33 28.83
CA GLY A 19 -6.95 2.13 28.14
C GLY A 19 -7.40 1.01 29.08
N GLU A 20 -6.80 0.89 30.27
CA GLU A 20 -7.29 0.02 31.35
C GLU A 20 -8.69 0.46 31.83
N LEU A 21 -8.84 1.74 32.17
CA LEU A 21 -10.12 2.28 32.64
C LEU A 21 -11.25 2.11 31.62
N PHE A 22 -10.95 2.34 30.34
CA PHE A 22 -11.93 2.13 29.27
C PHE A 22 -12.28 0.64 29.09
N ALA A 23 -11.30 -0.26 29.18
CA ALA A 23 -11.56 -1.69 29.10
C ALA A 23 -12.44 -2.18 30.24
N GLU A 24 -12.25 -1.68 31.47
CA GLU A 24 -13.10 -2.03 32.61
C GLU A 24 -14.55 -1.58 32.41
N ARG A 25 -14.75 -0.35 31.91
CA ARG A 25 -16.10 0.18 31.62
C ARG A 25 -16.82 -0.65 30.56
N LEU A 26 -16.12 -1.00 29.49
CA LEU A 26 -16.69 -1.80 28.42
C LEU A 26 -16.95 -3.25 28.86
N ARG A 27 -16.09 -3.82 29.71
CA ARG A 27 -16.36 -5.12 30.37
C ARG A 27 -17.65 -5.06 31.19
N ALA A 28 -17.83 -4.01 32.00
CA ALA A 28 -19.05 -3.84 32.79
C ALA A 28 -20.31 -3.78 31.91
N LEU A 29 -20.23 -3.07 30.78
CA LEU A 29 -21.32 -3.01 29.80
C LEU A 29 -21.61 -4.38 29.16
N ALA A 30 -20.59 -5.17 28.84
CA ALA A 30 -20.78 -6.52 28.32
C ALA A 30 -21.50 -7.42 29.33
N VAL A 31 -21.13 -7.35 30.62
CA VAL A 31 -21.83 -8.07 31.69
C VAL A 31 -23.29 -7.62 31.81
N GLU A 32 -23.55 -6.32 31.82
CA GLU A 32 -24.91 -5.77 31.93
C GLU A 32 -25.82 -6.21 30.76
N THR A 33 -25.24 -6.30 29.57
CA THR A 33 -25.96 -6.69 28.34
C THR A 33 -26.00 -8.20 28.11
N GLY A 34 -25.32 -9.00 28.93
CA GLY A 34 -25.21 -10.45 28.77
C GLY A 34 -24.42 -10.87 27.53
N CYS A 35 -23.49 -10.04 27.06
CA CYS A 35 -22.62 -10.34 25.91
C CYS A 35 -21.25 -10.86 26.37
N ASP A 36 -20.63 -11.70 25.55
CA ASP A 36 -19.25 -12.11 25.79
C ASP A 36 -18.29 -10.92 25.60
N TRP A 37 -17.11 -11.02 26.21
CA TRP A 37 -16.11 -9.95 26.20
C TRP A 37 -14.69 -10.46 26.04
N SER A 38 -13.88 -9.72 25.30
CA SER A 38 -12.42 -9.87 25.32
C SER A 38 -11.71 -8.54 25.11
N ARG A 39 -10.43 -8.50 25.48
CA ARG A 39 -9.57 -7.31 25.35
C ARG A 39 -8.39 -7.61 24.45
N LEU A 40 -8.19 -6.73 23.49
CA LEU A 40 -7.02 -6.64 22.63
C LEU A 40 -6.18 -5.44 23.07
N ARG A 41 -4.90 -5.68 23.31
CA ARG A 41 -3.93 -4.63 23.60
C ARG A 41 -2.95 -4.48 22.43
N PRO A 42 -2.55 -3.25 22.09
CA PRO A 42 -1.42 -3.04 21.20
C PRO A 42 -0.13 -3.62 21.83
N PRO A 43 0.84 -4.06 21.01
CA PRO A 43 2.19 -4.38 21.50
C PRO A 43 2.93 -3.17 22.07
N GLU A 44 2.68 -1.98 21.48
CA GLU A 44 3.17 -0.70 21.99
C GLU A 44 2.18 -0.08 22.98
N GLU A 45 2.52 1.08 23.55
CA GLU A 45 1.67 1.80 24.50
C GLU A 45 0.28 2.14 23.94
N ASP A 46 0.19 2.47 22.65
CA ASP A 46 -1.06 2.77 21.96
C ASP A 46 -1.12 2.20 20.53
N TRP A 47 -2.33 2.17 19.97
CA TRP A 47 -2.55 1.66 18.62
C TRP A 47 -1.92 2.52 17.53
N ASN A 48 -1.79 3.84 17.70
CA ASN A 48 -1.17 4.69 16.69
C ASN A 48 0.31 4.36 16.52
N GLU A 49 1.04 4.20 17.62
CA GLU A 49 2.45 3.79 17.57
C GLU A 49 2.61 2.40 16.96
N THR A 50 1.76 1.44 17.36
CA THR A 50 1.73 0.11 16.75
C THR A 50 1.53 0.16 15.23
N LEU A 51 0.62 1.02 14.75
CA LEU A 51 0.33 1.17 13.33
C LEU A 51 1.47 1.87 12.59
N LYS A 52 2.10 2.89 13.19
CA LYS A 52 3.26 3.58 12.60
C LYS A 52 4.44 2.61 12.40
N ILE A 53 4.73 1.75 13.38
CA ILE A 53 5.78 0.72 13.26
C ILE A 53 5.46 -0.23 12.11
N ARG A 54 4.23 -0.77 12.07
CA ARG A 54 3.81 -1.69 11.01
C ARG A 54 3.89 -1.07 9.61
N GLU A 55 3.54 0.21 9.48
CA GLU A 55 3.63 0.92 8.19
C GLU A 55 5.10 1.17 7.80
N LYS A 56 5.98 1.47 8.75
CA LYS A 56 7.42 1.59 8.51
C LYS A 56 8.02 0.28 8.03
N GLU A 57 7.76 -0.84 8.72
CA GLU A 57 8.24 -2.17 8.33
C GLU A 57 7.76 -2.58 6.93
N LYS A 58 6.49 -2.30 6.60
CA LYS A 58 5.95 -2.56 5.26
C LYS A 58 6.66 -1.74 4.19
N ARG A 59 7.05 -0.50 4.48
CA ARG A 59 7.78 0.36 3.56
C ARG A 59 9.20 -0.16 3.33
N GLU A 60 9.92 -0.49 4.40
CA GLU A 60 11.26 -1.06 4.34
C GLU A 60 11.26 -2.36 3.52
N ARG A 61 10.30 -3.26 3.77
CA ARG A 61 10.15 -4.50 2.97
C ARG A 61 9.89 -4.26 1.48
N LYS A 62 9.22 -3.16 1.12
CA LYS A 62 9.00 -2.79 -0.29
C LYS A 62 10.26 -2.16 -0.91
N GLU A 63 11.05 -1.45 -0.13
CA GLU A 63 12.32 -0.82 -0.57
C GLU A 63 13.43 -1.87 -0.73
N ASP A 64 13.51 -2.86 0.18
CA ASP A 64 14.47 -3.98 0.11
C ASP A 64 14.03 -5.11 -0.85
N GLY A 65 12.74 -5.14 -1.20
CA GLY A 65 12.07 -6.19 -2.00
C GLY A 65 12.27 -6.07 -3.51
N VAL A 66 13.41 -5.55 -3.99
CA VAL A 66 13.66 -5.36 -5.41
C VAL A 66 14.68 -6.37 -5.97
N PRO A 67 14.25 -7.54 -6.46
CA PRO A 67 14.86 -8.16 -7.61
C PRO A 67 14.07 -7.69 -8.84
N HIS A 68 14.54 -6.64 -9.52
CA HIS A 68 14.05 -6.37 -10.88
C HIS A 68 14.45 -7.56 -11.76
N SER A 69 13.49 -8.45 -11.96
CA SER A 69 13.58 -9.55 -12.90
C SER A 69 13.57 -9.05 -14.34
N HIS A 70 14.13 -9.90 -15.20
CA HIS A 70 14.05 -9.90 -16.67
C HIS A 70 15.09 -9.06 -17.41
N ARG A 71 16.19 -9.75 -17.74
CA ARG A 71 17.01 -9.52 -18.94
C ARG A 71 16.07 -9.06 -20.08
N PRO A 72 16.30 -7.90 -20.73
CA PRO A 72 15.56 -7.59 -21.93
C PRO A 72 15.91 -8.68 -22.95
N ARG A 73 14.92 -9.49 -23.35
CA ARG A 73 15.09 -10.30 -24.56
C ARG A 73 15.21 -9.30 -25.69
N GLN A 74 16.45 -8.99 -26.10
CA GLN A 74 16.74 -8.33 -27.36
C GLN A 74 16.29 -9.28 -28.49
N GLY A 75 14.98 -9.35 -28.72
CA GLY A 75 14.46 -9.79 -29.99
C GLY A 75 14.91 -8.76 -31.01
N LYS A 76 15.91 -9.12 -31.82
CA LYS A 76 16.29 -8.35 -33.01
C LYS A 76 15.07 -8.27 -33.92
N LEU A 77 14.31 -7.19 -33.80
CA LEU A 77 13.36 -6.79 -34.84
C LEU A 77 14.21 -6.54 -36.08
N ARG A 78 13.96 -7.33 -37.12
CA ARG A 78 14.60 -7.14 -38.41
C ARG A 78 14.09 -5.81 -38.97
N PRO A 79 14.96 -4.93 -39.52
CA PRO A 79 14.50 -3.75 -40.21
C PRO A 79 13.56 -4.18 -41.35
N ALA A 80 12.41 -3.53 -41.48
CA ALA A 80 11.59 -3.68 -42.67
C ALA A 80 12.38 -3.16 -43.88
N GLU A 81 12.36 -3.90 -44.99
CA GLU A 81 12.96 -3.44 -46.24
C GLU A 81 12.30 -2.12 -46.67
N PRO A 82 13.09 -1.08 -47.00
CA PRO A 82 12.52 0.17 -47.47
C PRO A 82 11.85 -0.05 -48.83
N ALA A 83 10.60 0.40 -48.95
CA ALA A 83 9.91 0.40 -50.23
C ALA A 83 10.69 1.30 -51.21
N LEU A 84 11.19 0.70 -52.29
CA LEU A 84 11.75 1.44 -53.41
C LEU A 84 10.59 2.15 -54.11
N ASP A 85 10.51 3.47 -53.98
CA ASP A 85 9.62 4.30 -54.81
C ASP A 85 10.43 4.90 -55.97
N PRO A 86 10.12 4.61 -57.24
CA PRO A 86 10.88 5.09 -58.37
C PRO A 86 10.40 6.49 -58.79
N ALA A 87 11.39 7.40 -58.84
CA ALA A 87 11.41 8.62 -59.63
C ALA A 87 10.50 9.78 -59.21
N GLY A 88 11.10 10.97 -59.06
CA GLY A 88 10.35 12.20 -59.32
C GLY A 88 10.87 13.50 -58.72
N ARG A 89 11.95 14.03 -59.29
CA ARG A 89 12.27 15.46 -59.46
C ARG A 89 12.58 16.34 -58.23
N ASP A 90 13.82 16.82 -58.25
CA ASP A 90 14.28 18.21 -58.07
C ASP A 90 13.29 19.23 -57.46
N ALA A 91 13.68 19.83 -56.33
CA ALA A 91 14.08 21.24 -56.28
C ALA A 91 14.48 21.67 -54.85
N GLY A 92 15.63 22.35 -54.71
CA GLY A 92 15.87 23.35 -53.66
C GLY A 92 16.79 22.93 -52.51
N GLY A 93 18.05 23.39 -52.56
CA GLY A 93 19.01 23.37 -51.45
C GLY A 93 18.78 24.48 -50.40
N PRO A 94 19.80 24.88 -49.61
CA PRO A 94 19.80 24.69 -48.15
C PRO A 94 19.78 26.01 -47.34
N GLU A 95 19.12 26.00 -46.17
CA GLU A 95 19.35 26.92 -45.04
C GLU A 95 18.99 26.12 -43.76
N GLY A 96 19.83 25.90 -42.75
CA GLY A 96 21.04 26.59 -42.35
C GLY A 96 20.72 27.80 -41.49
N VAL A 97 20.37 27.61 -40.20
CA VAL A 97 20.68 28.58 -39.14
C VAL A 97 20.78 27.87 -37.79
N MET A 98 21.81 28.27 -37.06
CA MET A 98 22.32 27.75 -35.80
C MET A 98 21.60 28.38 -34.60
N LYS A 99 21.77 27.74 -33.45
CA LYS A 99 21.41 28.15 -32.08
C LYS A 99 21.60 29.64 -31.78
N ASP A 100 20.79 30.18 -30.85
CA ASP A 100 21.16 30.36 -29.42
C ASP A 100 19.92 30.40 -28.52
#